data_AF-A0A930K2M8-F1
#
_entry.id   AF-A0A930K2M8-F1
#
_cell.length_a   1.000
_cell.length_b   1.000
_cell.length_c   1.000
_cell.angle_alpha   90.00
_cell.angle_beta   90.00
_cell.angle_gamma   90.00
#
_symmetry.space_group_name_H-M   'P 1'
#
loop_
_entity.id
_entity.type
_entity.pdbx_description
1 polymer ?
#
loop_
_entity_poly.entity_id
_entity_poly.type
_entity_poly.pdbx_seq_one_letter_code
_entity_poly.pdbx_strand_id
1 'polypeptide(L)'
;LSRGDVMNTLITLGKMACRSLKMGASIDLGDLGSLRIYFPPKMMDDMKDVTAATLKTPKIIFTPKAKMREAAHAAEVSVDNPARKKSLTPDPKEKENKEENGPQVG
;
A
#
# COMPACT_ATOMS: atom_id res chain seq x y z
N LEU A 1 18.81 24.84 13.15
CA LEU A 1 17.87 24.79 12.01
C LEU A 1 16.75 25.79 12.28
N SER A 2 16.67 26.86 11.48
CA SER A 2 15.56 27.79 11.51
C SER A 2 14.36 27.24 10.72
N ARG A 3 13.18 27.83 10.91
CA ARG A 3 12.02 27.58 10.04
C ARG A 3 12.35 27.83 8.56
N GLY A 4 13.17 28.84 8.28
CA GLY A 4 13.61 29.18 6.93
C GLY A 4 14.42 28.05 6.30
N ASP A 5 15.34 27.45 7.06
CA ASP A 5 16.19 26.35 6.57
C ASP A 5 15.38 25.10 6.22
N VAL A 6 14.42 24.74 7.08
CA VAL A 6 13.53 23.59 6.84
C VAL A 6 12.69 23.80 5.58
N MET A 7 12.07 24.98 5.44
CA MET A 7 11.25 25.28 4.26
C MET A 7 12.08 25.32 2.98
N ASN A 8 13.27 25.91 3.02
CA ASN A 8 14.17 25.95 1.87
C ASN A 8 14.63 24.55 1.47
N THR A 9 14.88 23.68 2.44
CA THR A 9 15.26 22.27 2.19
C THR A 9 14.13 21.52 1.49
N LEU A 10 12.89 21.65 1.97
CA LEU A 10 11.72 21.01 1.35
C LEU A 10 11.47 21.50 -0.08
N ILE A 11 11.55 22.82 -0.31
CA ILE A 11 11.42 23.41 -1.64
C ILE A 11 12.51 22.90 -2.58
N THR A 12 13.75 22.84 -2.09
CA THR A 12 14.90 22.38 -2.88
C THR A 12 14.77 20.91 -3.23
N LEU A 13 14.35 20.06 -2.28
CA LEU A 13 14.06 18.65 -2.54
C LEU A 13 13.00 18.50 -3.65
N GLY A 14 11.90 19.25 -3.57
CA GLY A 14 10.86 19.23 -4.61
C GLY A 14 11.40 19.61 -6.00
N LYS A 15 12.22 20.67 -6.08
CA LYS A 15 12.85 21.09 -7.34
C LYS A 15 13.78 20.01 -7.90
N MET A 16 14.61 19.41 -7.04
CA MET A 16 15.50 18.33 -7.44
C MET A 16 14.76 17.08 -7.90
N ALA A 17 13.66 16.73 -7.22
CA ALA A 17 12.83 15.60 -7.62
C ALA A 17 12.20 15.80 -9.01
N CYS A 18 11.61 16.98 -9.27
CA CYS A 18 11.06 17.32 -10.58
C CYS A 18 12.13 17.27 -11.69
N ARG A 19 13.32 17.82 -11.43
CA ARG A 19 14.44 17.79 -12.38
C ARG A 19 14.89 16.36 -12.67
N SER A 20 15.04 15.54 -11.64
CA SER A 20 15.50 14.16 -11.76
C SER A 20 14.50 13.30 -12.54
N LEU A 21 13.19 13.43 -12.25
CA LEU A 21 12.14 12.73 -12.99
C LEU A 21 12.08 13.16 -14.46
N LYS A 22 12.27 14.46 -14.75
CA LYS A 22 12.34 14.97 -16.14
C LYS A 22 13.50 14.35 -16.92
N MET A 23 14.60 14.01 -16.26
CA MET A 23 15.76 13.33 -16.86
C MET A 23 15.61 11.81 -16.91
N GLY A 24 14.48 11.25 -16.44
CA GLY A 24 14.28 9.80 -16.37
C GLY A 24 14.99 9.11 -15.19
N ALA A 25 15.61 9.87 -14.29
CA ALA A 25 16.30 9.31 -13.13
C ALA A 25 15.30 8.82 -12.07
N SER A 26 15.66 7.73 -11.39
CA SER A 26 14.94 7.27 -10.20
C SER A 26 15.54 7.95 -8.96
N ILE A 27 14.68 8.31 -7.99
CA ILE A 27 15.09 9.01 -6.77
C ILE A 27 14.82 8.07 -5.59
N ASP A 28 15.84 7.79 -4.79
CA ASP A 28 15.70 7.09 -3.51
C ASP A 28 15.61 8.13 -2.38
N LEU A 29 14.54 8.08 -1.58
CA LEU A 29 14.27 9.00 -0.48
C LEU A 29 14.55 8.35 0.88
N GLY A 30 15.54 7.46 0.96
CA GLY A 30 15.88 6.75 2.18
C GLY A 30 14.75 5.83 2.62
N ASP A 31 14.33 5.94 3.88
CA ASP A 31 13.30 5.09 4.48
C ASP A 31 11.87 5.35 3.96
N LEU A 32 11.64 6.49 3.29
CA LEU A 32 10.34 6.82 2.75
C LEU A 32 9.99 5.87 1.59
N GLY A 33 10.88 5.78 0.61
CA GLY A 33 10.59 5.05 -0.62
C GLY A 33 11.39 5.53 -1.80
N SER A 34 10.98 5.09 -2.99
CA SER A 34 11.58 5.50 -4.26
C SER A 34 10.54 6.10 -5.19
N LEU A 35 10.92 7.16 -5.91
CA LEU A 35 10.16 7.76 -7.00
C LEU A 35 10.77 7.37 -8.34
N ARG A 36 9.93 6.94 -9.28
CA ARG A 36 10.32 6.58 -10.64
C ARG A 36 9.30 7.07 -11.65
N ILE A 37 9.78 7.46 -12.84
CA ILE A 37 8.91 7.63 -14.01
C ILE A 37 8.69 6.30 -14.71
N TYR A 38 7.44 6.01 -15.06
CA TYR A 38 7.04 4.82 -15.81
C TYR A 38 6.28 5.24 -17.05
N PHE A 39 6.63 4.65 -18.19
CA PHE A 39 5.98 4.88 -19.47
C PHE A 39 5.16 3.63 -19.81
N PRO A 40 3.83 3.65 -19.62
CA PRO A 40 3.02 2.48 -19.93
C PRO A 40 3.08 2.19 -21.43
N PRO A 41 3.31 0.93 -21.83
CA PRO A 41 3.38 0.57 -23.23
C PRO A 41 2.00 0.65 -23.90
N LYS A 42 2.02 0.83 -25.22
CA LYS A 42 0.90 0.54 -26.10
C LYS A 42 1.30 -0.68 -26.92
N MET A 43 0.44 -1.71 -26.92
CA MET A 43 0.66 -2.89 -27.76
C MET A 43 0.58 -2.47 -29.23
N MET A 44 1.58 -2.87 -30.01
CA MET A 44 1.64 -2.69 -31.46
C MET A 44 1.94 -4.04 -32.09
N ASP A 45 1.38 -4.28 -33.28
CA ASP A 45 1.52 -5.56 -33.99
C ASP A 45 2.90 -5.70 -34.66
N ASP A 46 3.45 -4.58 -35.16
CA ASP A 46 4.76 -4.54 -35.83
C ASP A 46 5.84 -3.85 -34.98
N MET A 47 7.07 -4.37 -35.01
CA MET A 47 8.21 -3.81 -34.26
C MET A 47 8.58 -2.40 -34.71
N LYS A 48 8.46 -2.08 -36.00
CA LYS A 48 8.80 -0.77 -36.59
C LYS A 48 7.92 0.37 -36.05
N ASP A 49 6.72 0.05 -35.60
CA ASP A 49 5.75 1.02 -35.13
C ASP A 49 5.94 1.36 -33.65
N VAL A 50 6.79 0.64 -32.93
CA VAL A 50 7.16 0.95 -31.55
C VAL A 50 8.07 2.18 -31.53
N THR A 51 7.45 3.35 -31.33
CA THR A 51 8.17 4.63 -31.20
C THR A 51 7.84 5.31 -29.88
N ALA A 52 8.64 6.30 -29.47
CA ALA A 52 8.37 7.07 -28.25
C ALA A 52 6.99 7.75 -28.27
N ALA A 53 6.47 8.10 -29.45
CA ALA A 53 5.14 8.67 -29.64
C ALA A 53 4.00 7.66 -29.39
N THR A 54 4.30 6.36 -29.41
CA THR A 54 3.31 5.31 -29.15
C THR A 54 3.17 4.98 -27.67
N LEU A 55 4.13 5.41 -26.84
CA LEU A 55 4.04 5.26 -25.39
C LEU A 55 2.90 6.11 -24.83
N LYS A 56 2.18 5.59 -23.83
CA LYS A 56 1.12 6.34 -23.15
C LYS A 56 1.73 7.44 -22.27
N THR A 57 0.87 8.33 -21.78
CA THR A 57 1.25 9.39 -20.83
C THR A 57 2.09 8.83 -19.68
N PRO A 58 3.27 9.40 -19.40
CA PRO A 58 4.15 8.95 -18.34
C PRO A 58 3.47 9.09 -16.97
N LYS A 59 3.73 8.14 -16.08
CA LYS A 59 3.22 8.13 -14.70
C LYS A 59 4.37 8.19 -13.72
N ILE A 60 4.14 8.83 -12.57
CA ILE A 60 5.06 8.75 -11.44
C ILE A 60 4.62 7.58 -10.56
N ILE A 61 5.54 6.68 -10.28
CA ILE A 61 5.35 5.57 -9.34
C ILE A 61 6.14 5.91 -8.08
N PHE A 62 5.44 5.94 -6.95
CA PHE A 62 6.05 5.92 -5.62
C PHE A 62 5.96 4.51 -5.05
N THR A 63 7.11 3.95 -4.68
CA THR A 63 7.18 2.66 -4.00
C THR A 63 7.64 2.90 -2.56
N PRO A 64 6.74 2.82 -1.57
CA PRO A 64 7.12 2.99 -0.17
C PRO A 64 8.06 1.87 0.28
N LYS A 65 9.00 2.16 1.18
CA LYS A 65 9.85 1.13 1.82
C LYS A 65 9.23 0.60 3.10
N ALA A 66 9.89 -0.38 3.73
CA ALA A 66 9.40 -1.13 4.89
C ALA A 66 8.82 -0.22 5.98
N LYS A 67 9.56 0.80 6.46
CA LYS A 67 9.10 1.70 7.52
C LYS A 67 7.79 2.44 7.18
N MET A 68 7.65 2.90 5.93
CA MET A 68 6.40 3.55 5.49
C MET A 68 5.24 2.57 5.38
N ARG A 69 5.49 1.32 4.95
CA ARG A 69 4.46 0.27 4.91
C ARG A 69 4.02 -0.13 6.32
N GLU A 70 4.97 -0.34 7.23
CA GLU A 70 4.71 -0.66 8.63
C GLU A 70 3.89 0.43 9.31
N ALA A 71 4.25 1.70 9.11
CA ALA A 71 3.48 2.84 9.62
C ALA A 71 2.04 2.86 9.08
N ALA A 72 1.84 2.52 7.80
CA ALA A 72 0.49 2.43 7.22
C ALA A 72 -0.33 1.28 7.82
N HIS A 73 0.29 0.14 8.12
CA HIS A 73 -0.39 -0.99 8.74
C HIS A 73 -0.74 -0.76 10.22
N ALA A 74 0.04 0.05 10.93
CA ALA A 74 -0.20 0.41 12.32
C ALA A 74 -1.29 1.50 12.49
N ALA A 75 -1.80 2.07 11.40
CA ALA A 75 -2.85 3.08 11.47
C ALA A 75 -4.12 2.51 12.13
N GLU A 76 -4.63 3.19 13.16
CA GLU A 76 -5.85 2.79 13.84
C GLU A 76 -7.06 3.01 12.92
N VAL A 77 -7.84 1.95 12.69
CA VAL A 77 -9.05 1.99 11.86
C VAL A 77 -10.25 1.54 12.70
N SER A 78 -11.11 2.49 13.05
CA SER A 78 -12.42 2.21 13.64
C SER A 78 -13.50 2.20 12.57
N VAL A 79 -14.29 1.14 12.50
CA VAL A 79 -15.47 1.06 11.61
C VAL A 79 -16.73 0.99 12.46
N ASP A 80 -17.52 2.07 12.47
CA ASP A 80 -18.87 2.03 13.05
C ASP A 80 -19.85 1.55 11.98
N ASN A 81 -20.09 0.24 11.93
CA ASN A 81 -21.10 -0.36 11.07
C ASN A 81 -22.28 -0.88 11.91
N PRO A 82 -23.39 -0.14 12.00
CA PRO A 82 -24.56 -0.56 12.78
C PRO A 82 -25.21 -1.86 12.27
N ALA A 83 -25.01 -2.22 10.98
CA ALA A 83 -25.51 -3.48 10.42
C ALA A 83 -24.71 -4.72 10.90
N ARG A 84 -23.44 -4.55 11.32
CA ARG A 84 -22.56 -5.64 11.77
C ARG A 84 -22.71 -5.97 13.26
N LYS A 85 -23.31 -5.07 14.05
CA LYS A 85 -23.55 -5.28 15.49
C LYS A 85 -24.61 -6.37 15.77
N LYS A 86 -25.48 -6.67 14.81
CA LYS A 86 -26.55 -7.68 14.96
C LYS A 86 -26.11 -9.13 14.75
N SER A 87 -24.89 -9.39 14.25
CA SER A 87 -24.42 -10.75 13.93
C SER A 87 -23.32 -11.26 14.87
N LEU A 88 -23.08 -10.60 16.00
CA LEU A 88 -22.06 -10.98 17.00
C LEU A 88 -22.65 -11.40 18.35
N THR A 89 -23.96 -11.60 18.46
CA THR A 89 -24.52 -12.37 19.60
C THR A 89 -24.22 -13.84 19.36
N PRO A 90 -23.35 -14.50 20.15
CA PRO A 90 -23.21 -15.94 20.07
C PRO A 90 -24.52 -16.58 20.56
N ASP A 91 -25.14 -17.40 19.72
CA ASP A 91 -26.24 -18.27 20.14
C ASP A 91 -25.78 -19.16 21.32
N PRO A 92 -26.59 -19.33 22.38
CA PRO A 92 -26.24 -20.23 23.47
C PRO A 92 -26.18 -21.66 22.93
N LYS A 93 -24.99 -22.27 22.92
CA LYS A 93 -24.86 -23.71 22.67
C LYS A 93 -25.63 -24.48 23.74
N GLU A 94 -26.75 -25.08 23.35
CA GLU A 94 -27.43 -26.11 24.15
C GLU A 94 -26.42 -27.21 24.51
N LYS A 95 -26.26 -27.46 25.81
CA LYS A 95 -25.54 -28.63 26.31
C LYS A 95 -26.45 -29.83 26.14
N GLU A 96 -26.26 -30.58 25.05
CA GLU A 96 -26.89 -31.87 24.87
C GLU A 96 -26.20 -32.90 25.79
N ASN A 97 -26.98 -33.42 26.74
CA ASN A 97 -26.63 -34.51 27.64
C ASN A 97 -26.35 -35.79 26.83
N LYS A 98 -25.23 -36.46 27.09
CA LYS A 98 -25.08 -37.90 26.84
C LYS A 98 -24.45 -38.57 28.05
N GLU A 99 -25.32 -39.12 28.90
CA GLU A 99 -25.02 -40.34 29.66
C GLU A 99 -24.82 -41.46 28.65
N GLU A 100 -23.66 -42.13 28.68
CA GLU A 100 -23.61 -43.54 28.33
C GLU A 100 -22.52 -44.25 29.12
N ASN A 101 -22.93 -45.40 29.65
CA ASN A 101 -22.31 -46.22 30.68
C ASN A 101 -21.12 -47.05 30.18
N GLY A 102 -20.18 -47.34 31.09
CA GLY A 102 -19.38 -48.57 31.11
C GLY A 102 -18.10 -48.47 31.96
N PRO A 103 -17.51 -49.57 32.48
CA PRO A 103 -17.91 -50.99 32.34
C PRO A 103 -18.09 -51.75 33.68
N GLN A 104 -18.83 -52.86 33.61
CA GLN A 104 -19.00 -53.86 34.68
C GLN A 104 -17.75 -54.75 34.79
N VAL A 105 -17.21 -54.88 36.00
CA VAL A 105 -16.20 -55.88 36.38
C VAL A 105 -16.78 -56.76 37.48
N GLY A 106 -16.74 -58.08 37.26
CA GLY A 106 -17.25 -59.11 38.16
C GLY A 106 -17.57 -60.39 37.42
#